data_AF-A0A829Q230-F1
#
_entry.id   AF-A0A829Q230-F1
#
_cell.length_a   1.000
_cell.length_b   1.000
_cell.length_c   1.000
_cell.angle_alpha   90.00
_cell.angle_beta   90.00
_cell.angle_gamma   90.00
#
_symmetry.space_group_name_H-M   'P 1'
#
loop_
_entity.id
_entity.type
_entity.pdbx_description
1 polymer ?
#
loop_
_entity_poly.entity_id
_entity_poly.type
_entity_poly.pdbx_seq_one_letter_code
_entity_poly.pdbx_strand_id
1 'polypeptide(L)' 'MDRQSAGGPRAKVTLAGQTIEVLATPLEGPERDDYYRRFESMLEVYSAYKGRTGREIRVFTLERIN' A
#
# COMPACT_ATOMS: atom_id res chain seq x y z
N MET A 1 -13.94 -13.06 13.23
CA MET A 1 -14.27 -11.86 12.43
C MET A 1 -13.58 -12.06 11.09
N ASP A 2 -14.28 -12.73 10.17
CA ASP A 2 -13.77 -13.08 8.84
C ASP A 2 -13.45 -11.81 8.06
N ARG A 3 -12.17 -11.61 7.72
CA ARG A 3 -11.78 -10.62 6.71
C ARG A 3 -12.31 -11.15 5.37
N GLN A 4 -13.44 -10.62 4.93
CA GLN A 4 -13.88 -10.79 3.55
C GLN A 4 -12.78 -10.25 2.63
N SER A 5 -12.08 -11.15 1.92
CA SER A 5 -11.12 -10.83 0.88
C SER A 5 -11.86 -10.20 -0.30
N ALA A 6 -12.15 -8.89 -0.22
CA ALA A 6 -12.63 -8.12 -1.35
C ALA A 6 -11.53 -8.17 -2.43
N GLY A 7 -11.80 -8.87 -3.53
CA GLY A 7 -10.82 -9.19 -4.57
C GLY A 7 -10.13 -7.96 -5.16
N GLY A 8 -8.91 -7.69 -4.70
CA GLY A 8 -8.04 -6.66 -5.26
C GLY A 8 -7.32 -7.12 -6.53
N PRO A 9 -6.63 -6.22 -7.25
CA PRO A 9 -5.78 -6.62 -8.37
C PRO A 9 -4.66 -7.55 -7.91
N ARG A 10 -4.43 -8.62 -8.69
CA ARG A 10 -3.21 -9.43 -8.57
C ARG A 10 -2.02 -8.64 -9.12
N ALA A 11 -0.92 -8.65 -8.39
CA ALA A 11 0.30 -7.94 -8.74
C ALA A 11 1.54 -8.80 -8.46
N LYS A 12 2.69 -8.32 -8.92
CA LYS A 12 4.00 -8.92 -8.64
C LYS A 12 4.89 -7.89 -7.96
N VAL A 13 5.53 -8.29 -6.87
CA VAL A 13 6.53 -7.49 -6.16
C VAL A 13 7.87 -8.18 -6.29
N THR A 14 8.90 -7.44 -6.70
CA THR A 14 10.28 -7.93 -6.67
C THR A 14 11.00 -7.33 -5.48
N LEU A 15 11.44 -8.19 -4.56
CA LEU A 15 12.18 -7.80 -3.36
C LEU A 15 13.36 -8.76 -3.18
N ALA A 16 14.56 -8.23 -2.94
CA ALA A 16 15.77 -9.03 -2.69
C ALA A 16 16.04 -10.14 -3.74
N GLY A 17 15.75 -9.85 -5.02
CA GLY A 17 15.93 -10.79 -6.14
C GLY A 17 14.85 -11.86 -6.27
N GLN A 18 13.84 -11.87 -5.39
CA GLN A 18 12.70 -12.78 -5.47
C GLN A 18 11.47 -12.06 -6.02
N THR A 19 10.70 -12.74 -6.87
CA THR A 19 9.40 -12.25 -7.35
C THR A 19 8.29 -12.94 -6.58
N ILE A 20 7.43 -12.14 -5.95
CA ILE A 20 6.34 -12.59 -5.09
C ILE A 20 5.03 -12.16 -5.74
N GLU A 21 4.14 -13.12 -5.98
CA GLU A 21 2.76 -12.82 -6.39
C GLU A 21 1.96 -12.36 -5.17
N VAL A 22 1.23 -11.26 -5.33
CA VAL A 22 0.47 -10.64 -4.25
C VAL A 22 -0.92 -10.23 -4.71
N LEU A 23 -1.86 -10.23 -3.77
CA LEU A 23 -3.15 -9.57 -3.88
C LEU A 23 -3.03 -8.19 -3.25
N ALA A 24 -3.36 -7.14 -4.00
CA ALA A 24 -3.30 -5.77 -3.52
C ALA A 24 -4.70 -5.25 -3.15
N THR A 25 -4.95 -4.99 -1.87
CA THR A 25 -6.26 -4.50 -1.39
C THR A 25 -6.16 -3.01 -1.09
N PRO A 26 -7.01 -2.15 -1.70
CA PRO A 26 -6.98 -0.71 -1.41
C PRO A 26 -7.39 -0.46 0.04
N LEU A 27 -6.67 0.44 0.70
CA LEU A 27 -7.08 1.01 1.97
C LEU A 27 -7.82 2.31 1.73
N GLU A 28 -8.83 2.57 2.57
CA GLU A 28 -9.69 3.75 2.50
C GLU A 28 -9.86 4.40 3.87
N GLY A 29 -10.23 5.68 3.87
CA GLY A 29 -10.59 6.42 5.07
C GLY A 29 -9.51 6.39 6.19
N PRO A 30 -9.92 6.30 7.46
CA PRO A 30 -9.00 6.40 8.60
C PRO A 30 -7.88 5.36 8.62
N GLU A 31 -8.15 4.14 8.14
CA GLU A 31 -7.14 3.07 8.08
C GLU A 31 -6.02 3.45 7.11
N ARG A 32 -6.38 3.96 5.92
CA ARG A 32 -5.41 4.47 4.96
C ARG A 32 -4.57 5.61 5.52
N ASP A 33 -5.17 6.53 6.27
CA ASP A 33 -4.46 7.67 6.86
C ASP A 33 -3.45 7.22 7.92
N ASP A 34 -3.78 6.22 8.73
CA ASP A 34 -2.89 5.64 9.73
C ASP A 34 -1.67 4.98 9.08
N TYR A 35 -1.88 4.16 8.05
CA TYR A 35 -0.79 3.54 7.30
C TYR A 35 0.06 4.58 6.58
N TYR A 36 -0.57 5.60 6.01
CA TYR A 36 0.15 6.68 5.33
C TYR A 36 1.04 7.47 6.29
N ARG A 37 0.56 7.82 7.49
CA ARG A 37 1.37 8.50 8.52
C ARG A 37 2.57 7.67 8.97
N ARG A 38 2.37 6.36 9.18
CA ARG A 38 3.47 5.43 9.51
C ARG A 38 4.49 5.38 8.38
N PHE A 39 4.03 5.34 7.14
CA PHE A 39 4.89 5.35 5.96
C PHE A 39 5.71 6.64 5.85
N GLU A 40 5.08 7.81 6.05
CA GLU A 40 5.79 9.10 6.10
C GLU A 40 6.89 9.12 7.17
N SER A 41 6.64 8.54 8.34
CA SER A 41 7.63 8.48 9.42
C SER A 41 8.83 7.58 9.12
N MET A 42 8.66 6.56 8.28
CA MET A 42 9.73 5.63 7.90
C MET A 42 10.60 6.17 6.75
N LEU A 43 10.09 7.11 5.98
CA LEU A 43 10.66 7.53 4.70
C LEU A 43 10.72 9.06 4.62
N GLU A 44 11.41 9.71 5.56
CA GLU A 44 11.66 11.16 5.57
C GLU A 44 12.04 11.72 4.18
N VAL A 45 12.71 10.91 3.35
CA VAL A 45 13.13 11.20 1.96
C VAL A 45 11.97 11.28 0.95
N TYR A 46 10.85 10.58 1.16
CA TYR A 46 9.68 10.58 0.26
C TYR A 46 8.72 11.74 0.50
N SER A 47 8.90 12.50 1.58
CA SER A 47 8.16 13.75 1.84
C SER A 47 8.26 14.75 0.67
N ALA A 48 9.29 14.63 -0.18
CA ALA A 48 9.46 15.41 -1.41
C ALA A 48 8.33 15.26 -2.45
N TYR A 49 7.55 14.17 -2.43
CA TYR A 49 6.38 14.01 -3.30
C TYR A 49 5.14 14.73 -2.75
N LYS A 50 5.17 15.16 -1.49
CA LYS A 50 4.10 15.92 -0.86
C LYS A 50 4.21 17.38 -1.32
N GLY A 51 3.26 17.80 -2.15
CA GLY A 51 3.11 19.20 -2.56
C GLY A 51 2.99 19.45 -4.06
N ARG A 52 3.17 18.45 -4.93
CA ARG A 52 3.15 18.68 -6.39
C ARG A 52 1.87 18.27 -7.10
N THR A 53 0.94 17.61 -6.41
CA THR A 53 -0.31 17.13 -7.01
C THR A 53 -1.44 17.21 -5.99
N GLY A 54 -2.54 17.89 -6.32
CA GLY A 54 -3.76 17.95 -5.49
C GLY A 54 -4.55 16.63 -5.43
N ARG A 55 -3.87 15.49 -5.57
CA ARG A 55 -4.46 14.15 -5.63
C ARG A 55 -4.02 13.35 -4.42
N GLU A 56 -4.98 12.70 -3.78
CA GLU A 56 -4.75 11.74 -2.70
C GLU A 56 -3.86 10.58 -3.19
N ILE A 57 -2.79 10.28 -2.44
CA ILE A 57 -1.96 9.10 -2.69
C ILE A 57 -2.74 7.87 -2.26
N ARG A 58 -2.92 6.88 -3.15
CA ARG A 58 -3.61 5.63 -2.81
C ARG A 58 -2.67 4.67 -2.10
N VAL A 59 -3.17 4.02 -1.05
CA VAL A 59 -2.42 3.06 -0.23
C VAL A 59 -3.06 1.68 -0.38
N PHE A 60 -2.24 0.64 -0.45
CA PHE A 60 -2.70 -0.75 -0.60
C PHE A 60 -1.98 -1.63 0.41
N THR A 61 -2.69 -2.61 0.98
CA THR A 61 -2.06 -3.77 1.62
C THR A 61 -1.69 -4.78 0.55
N LEU A 62 -0.60 -5.50 0.78
CA LEU A 62 -0.12 -6.55 -0.13
C LEU A 62 -0.07 -7.87 0.63
N GLU A 63 -0.86 -8.83 0.17
CA GLU A 63 -0.91 -10.17 0.75
C GLU A 63 -0.37 -11.17 -0.27
N ARG A 64 0.54 -12.06 0.15
CA ARG A 64 1.08 -13.08 -0.74
C ARG A 64 -0.02 -14.02 -1.21
N ILE A 65 -0.05 -14.30 -2.52
CA ILE A 65 -0.90 -15.35 -3.09
C ILE A 65 -0.15 -16.67 -2.90
N ASN A 66 -0.77 -17.61 -2.19
CA ASN A 66 -0.28 -18.97 -2.01
C ASN A 66 -0.75 -19.88 -3.15
#